data_AF-A0A0B6YL57-F1
#
_entry.id   AF-A0A0B6YL57-F1
#
_cell.length_a   1.000
_cell.length_b   1.000
_cell.length_c   1.000
_cell.angle_alpha   90.00
_cell.angle_beta   90.00
_cell.angle_gamma   90.00
#
_symmetry.space_group_name_H-M   'P 1'
#
loop_
_entity.id
_entity.type
_entity.pdbx_description
1 polymer ?
#
loop_
_entity_poly.entity_id
_entity_poly.type
_entity_poly.pdbx_seq_one_letter_code
_entity_poly.pdbx_strand_id
1 'polypeptide(L)'
;GSPVDDIDLIQVLADSKNKSQEIKAKVLVAEQTEKDIDQTRSLYIPVAVNTQILFFCVADMANIDPMYQYSLEWFISIFLGGISQAERA
;
A
#
# COMPACT_ATOMS: atom_id res chain seq x y z
N GLY A 1 -8.59 1.71 -53.45
CA GLY A 1 -7.46 2.47 -52.89
C GLY A 1 -6.61 1.52 -52.11
N SER A 2 -5.28 1.66 -52.16
CA SER A 2 -4.38 0.84 -51.37
C SER A 2 -4.39 1.33 -49.91
N PRO A 3 -4.35 0.44 -48.90
CA PRO A 3 -4.28 0.85 -47.48
C PRO A 3 -3.08 1.74 -47.14
N VAL A 4 -2.08 1.83 -48.04
CA VAL A 4 -0.88 2.66 -47.88
C VAL A 4 -1.13 4.12 -48.26
N ASP A 5 -2.20 4.43 -49.00
CA ASP A 5 -2.57 5.80 -49.38
C ASP A 5 -3.53 6.47 -48.39
N ASP A 6 -4.05 5.72 -47.41
CA ASP A 6 -4.91 6.25 -46.35
C ASP A 6 -4.07 7.01 -45.32
N ILE A 7 -3.94 8.32 -45.54
CA ILE A 7 -3.24 9.27 -44.68
C ILE A 7 -3.78 9.19 -43.24
N ASP A 8 -5.08 8.98 -43.08
CA ASP A 8 -5.74 8.80 -41.77
C ASP A 8 -5.25 7.53 -41.06
N LEU A 9 -5.05 6.43 -41.79
CA LEU A 9 -4.53 5.18 -41.22
C LEU A 9 -3.07 5.35 -40.77
N ILE A 10 -2.25 6.05 -41.54
CA ILE A 10 -0.85 6.37 -41.19
C ILE A 10 -0.81 7.20 -39.90
N GLN A 11 -1.68 8.20 -39.77
CA GLN A 11 -1.77 9.04 -38.58
C GLN A 11 -2.18 8.23 -37.34
N VAL A 12 -3.21 7.39 -37.46
CA VAL A 12 -3.67 6.52 -36.36
C VAL A 12 -2.57 5.54 -35.91
N LEU A 13 -1.78 5.01 -36.85
CA LEU A 13 -0.66 4.12 -36.54
C LEU A 13 0.47 4.87 -35.82
N ALA A 14 0.76 6.11 -36.19
CA ALA A 14 1.73 6.96 -35.51
C ALA A 14 1.28 7.29 -34.08
N ASP A 15 0.01 7.66 -33.91
CA ASP A 15 -0.57 7.96 -32.59
C ASP A 15 -0.62 6.72 -31.70
N SER A 16 -0.97 5.55 -32.26
CA SER A 16 -0.93 4.26 -31.56
C SER A 16 0.48 3.89 -31.10
N LYS A 17 1.50 4.14 -31.94
CA LYS A 17 2.90 3.93 -31.58
C LYS A 17 3.34 4.84 -30.44
N ASN A 18 3.01 6.13 -30.50
CA ASN A 18 3.31 7.09 -29.43
C ASN A 18 2.61 6.67 -28.13
N LYS A 19 1.33 6.27 -28.21
CA LYS A 19 0.58 5.82 -27.04
C LYS A 19 1.17 4.55 -26.42
N SER A 20 1.59 3.60 -27.24
CA SER A 20 2.27 2.39 -26.78
C SER A 20 3.57 2.73 -26.03
N GLN A 21 4.34 3.69 -26.53
CA GLN A 21 5.57 4.16 -25.86
C GLN A 21 5.27 4.85 -24.52
N GLU A 22 4.25 5.71 -24.46
CA GLU A 22 3.81 6.31 -23.20
C GLU A 22 3.38 5.26 -22.18
N ILE A 23 2.61 4.26 -22.60
CA ILE A 23 2.16 3.18 -21.73
C ILE A 23 3.36 2.41 -21.18
N LYS A 24 4.34 2.06 -22.03
CA LYS A 24 5.57 1.38 -21.58
C LYS A 24 6.33 2.20 -20.54
N ALA A 25 6.50 3.50 -20.77
CA ALA A 25 7.15 4.37 -19.80
C ALA A 25 6.40 4.41 -18.46
N LYS A 26 5.06 4.49 -18.48
CA LYS A 26 4.24 4.49 -17.26
C LYS A 26 4.29 3.17 -16.52
N VAL A 27 4.31 2.03 -17.22
CA VAL A 27 4.45 0.71 -16.60
C VAL A 27 5.77 0.59 -15.85
N LEU A 28 6.88 1.01 -16.46
CA LEU A 28 8.19 0.99 -15.80
C LEU A 28 8.23 1.82 -14.51
N VAL A 29 7.61 3.01 -14.53
CA VAL A 29 7.51 3.86 -13.34
C VAL A 29 6.62 3.21 -12.27
N ALA A 30 5.51 2.58 -12.67
CA ALA A 30 4.60 1.91 -11.76
C ALA A 30 5.28 0.71 -11.08
N GLU A 31 6.01 -0.12 -11.83
CA GLU A 31 6.76 -1.27 -11.30
C GLU A 31 7.82 -0.84 -10.29
N GLN A 32 8.56 0.24 -10.58
CA GLN A 32 9.54 0.76 -9.62
C GLN A 32 8.86 1.30 -8.36
N THR A 33 7.75 2.02 -8.51
CA THR A 33 6.98 2.56 -7.38
C THR A 33 6.40 1.43 -6.51
N GLU A 34 5.87 0.38 -7.13
CA GLU A 34 5.34 -0.80 -6.44
C GLU A 34 6.43 -1.47 -5.60
N LYS A 35 7.64 -1.61 -6.16
CA LYS A 35 8.78 -2.18 -5.45
C LYS A 35 9.17 -1.34 -4.24
N ASP A 36 9.22 -0.03 -4.37
CA ASP A 36 9.57 0.88 -3.27
C ASP A 36 8.50 0.84 -2.15
N ILE A 37 7.23 0.75 -2.53
CA ILE A 37 6.11 0.57 -1.60
C ILE A 37 6.24 -0.76 -0.86
N ASP A 38 6.48 -1.85 -1.57
CA ASP A 38 6.54 -3.19 -0.96
C ASP A 38 7.74 -3.35 -0.03
N GLN A 39 8.89 -2.77 -0.40
CA GLN A 39 10.06 -2.68 0.47
C GLN A 39 9.74 -1.94 1.76
N THR A 40 9.13 -0.75 1.66
CA THR A 40 8.75 0.05 2.84
C THR A 40 7.74 -0.70 3.70
N ARG A 41 6.70 -1.28 3.08
CA ARG A 41 5.67 -2.07 3.76
C ARG A 41 6.28 -3.24 4.52
N SER A 42 7.23 -3.96 3.92
CA SER A 42 7.88 -5.12 4.53
C SER A 42 8.58 -4.80 5.85
N LEU A 43 9.09 -3.57 6.01
CA LEU A 43 9.70 -3.13 7.27
C LEU A 43 8.68 -3.00 8.41
N TYR A 44 7.42 -2.71 8.11
CA TYR A 44 6.35 -2.55 9.11
C TYR A 44 5.56 -3.83 9.39
N ILE A 45 5.66 -4.86 8.54
CA ILE A 45 4.96 -6.15 8.74
C ILE A 45 5.25 -6.77 10.13
N PRO A 46 6.52 -6.87 10.61
CA PRO A 46 6.80 -7.47 11.91
C PRO A 46 6.14 -6.71 13.07
N VAL A 47 6.14 -5.38 12.99
CA VAL A 47 5.47 -4.53 13.99
C VAL A 47 3.97 -4.75 13.96
N ALA A 48 3.35 -4.82 12.78
CA ALA A 48 1.91 -5.07 12.64
C ALA A 48 1.49 -6.41 13.25
N VAL A 49 2.28 -7.48 13.04
CA VAL A 49 2.02 -8.81 13.63
C VAL A 49 2.11 -8.74 15.16
N ASN A 50 3.14 -8.09 15.70
CA ASN A 50 3.29 -7.95 17.15
C ASN A 50 2.14 -7.15 17.76
N THR A 51 1.76 -6.03 17.13
CA THR A 51 0.64 -5.19 17.58
C THR A 51 -0.69 -5.97 17.56
N GLN A 52 -0.90 -6.80 16.53
CA GLN A 52 -2.08 -7.68 16.45
C GLN A 52 -2.13 -8.64 17.64
N ILE A 53 -1.02 -9.32 17.95
CA ILE A 53 -0.94 -10.26 19.07
C ILE A 53 -1.28 -9.54 20.37
N LEU A 54 -0.67 -8.38 20.62
CA LEU A 54 -0.92 -7.58 21.83
C LEU A 54 -2.38 -7.18 21.96
N PHE A 55 -3.02 -6.73 20.88
CA PHE A 55 -4.44 -6.36 20.90
C PHE A 55 -5.33 -7.55 21.29
N PHE A 56 -5.13 -8.71 20.67
CA PHE A 56 -5.93 -9.88 20.97
C PHE A 56 -5.67 -10.42 22.38
N CYS A 57 -4.43 -10.37 22.87
CA CYS A 57 -4.14 -10.71 24.27
C CYS A 57 -4.91 -9.82 25.26
N VAL A 58 -5.03 -8.52 24.98
CA VAL A 58 -5.83 -7.60 25.81
C VAL A 58 -7.32 -7.88 25.67
N ALA A 59 -7.81 -8.12 24.45
CA ALA A 59 -9.21 -8.45 24.21
C ALA A 59 -9.64 -9.72 24.96
N ASP A 60 -8.77 -10.73 25.00
CA ASP A 60 -9.02 -12.01 25.67
C ASP A 60 -9.07 -11.89 27.20
N MET A 61 -8.60 -10.79 27.80
CA MET A 61 -8.70 -10.56 29.25
C MET A 61 -10.16 -10.45 29.72
N ALA A 62 -11.08 -10.06 28.84
CA ALA A 62 -12.51 -10.03 29.13
C ALA A 62 -13.08 -11.42 29.48
N ASN A 63 -12.41 -12.50 29.06
CA ASN A 63 -12.79 -13.87 29.42
C ASN A 63 -12.48 -14.21 30.89
N ILE A 64 -11.58 -13.46 31.54
CA ILE A 64 -11.26 -13.61 32.97
C ILE A 64 -12.28 -12.84 33.80
N ASP A 65 -12.48 -11.56 33.48
CA ASP A 65 -13.48 -10.71 34.11
C ASP A 65 -14.01 -9.68 33.08
N PRO A 66 -15.33 -9.49 32.95
CA PRO A 66 -15.91 -8.51 32.04
C PRO A 66 -15.42 -7.07 32.23
N MET A 67 -14.89 -6.72 33.41
CA MET A 67 -14.31 -5.41 33.70
C MET A 67 -13.06 -5.11 32.86
N TYR A 68 -12.35 -6.13 32.36
CA TYR A 68 -11.17 -5.97 31.49
C TYR A 68 -11.51 -5.83 30.00
N GLN A 69 -12.75 -5.52 29.67
CA GLN A 69 -13.14 -5.27 28.29
C GLN A 69 -12.69 -3.86 27.85
N TYR A 70 -11.72 -3.81 26.93
CA TYR A 70 -11.23 -2.57 26.34
C TYR A 70 -11.65 -2.44 24.87
N SER A 71 -11.84 -1.20 24.41
CA SER A 71 -12.16 -0.93 23.01
C SER A 71 -10.91 -0.92 22.13
N LEU A 72 -11.09 -1.16 20.83
CA LEU A 72 -10.01 -1.01 19.85
C LEU A 72 -9.45 0.42 19.82
N GLU A 73 -10.32 1.43 19.94
CA GLU A 73 -9.93 2.84 19.94
C GLU A 73 -9.00 3.18 21.12
N TRP A 74 -9.30 2.64 22.31
CA TRP A 74 -8.44 2.79 23.48
C TRP A 74 -7.05 2.20 23.24
N PHE A 75 -6.97 1.00 22.66
CA PHE A 75 -5.70 0.35 22.33
C PHE A 75 -4.90 1.15 21.30
N ILE A 76 -5.55 1.65 20.24
CA ILE A 76 -4.92 2.48 19.21
C ILE A 76 -4.35 3.77 19.82
N SER A 77 -5.08 4.41 20.72
CA SER A 77 -4.62 5.63 21.41
C SER A 77 -3.32 5.38 22.18
N ILE A 78 -3.23 4.27 22.91
CA ILE A 78 -2.00 3.89 23.62
C ILE A 78 -0.86 3.58 22.65
N PHE A 79 -1.13 2.82 21.60
CA PHE A 79 -0.13 2.44 20.61
C PHE A 79 0.47 3.68 19.91
N LEU A 80 -0.38 4.61 19.47
CA LEU A 80 0.06 5.88 18.88
C LEU A 80 0.77 6.78 19.89
N GLY A 81 0.32 6.78 21.15
CA GLY A 81 1.02 7.44 22.25
C GLY A 81 2.42 6.87 22.50
N GLY A 82 2.61 5.56 22.34
CA GLY A 82 3.93 4.93 22.43
C GLY A 82 4.85 5.36 21.29
N ILE A 83 4.33 5.42 20.07
CA ILE A 83 5.09 5.90 18.89
C ILE A 83 5.51 7.36 19.05
N SER A 84 4.64 8.22 19.58
CA SER A 84 4.95 9.64 19.74
C SER A 84 5.98 9.92 20.84
N GLN A 85 6.04 9.06 21.86
CA GLN A 85 6.99 9.15 22.98
C GLN A 85 8.31 8.43 22.72
N ALA A 86 8.37 7.53 21.74
CA ALA A 86 9.59 6.83 21.38
C ALA A 86 10.64 7.84 20.88
N GLU A 87 11.90 7.65 21.31
CA GLU A 87 13.01 8.43 20.78
C GLU A 87 13.10 8.21 19.26
N ARG A 88 13.32 9.30 18.53
CA ARG A 88 13.56 9.20 17.09
C ARG A 88 14.89 8.47 16.88
N ALA A 89 14.82 7.33 16.21
CA ALA A 89 15.98 6.60 15.71
C ALA A 89 16.73 7.39 14.64
#